data_AF-A0A3R7MT80-F1
#
_entry.id   AF-A0A3R7MT80-F1
#
_cell.length_a   1.000
_cell.length_b   1.000
_cell.length_c   1.000
_cell.angle_alpha   90.00
_cell.angle_beta   90.00
_cell.angle_gamma   90.00
#
_symmetry.space_group_name_H-M   'P 1'
#
loop_
_entity.id
_entity.type
_entity.pdbx_description
1 polymer ?
#
loop_
_entity_poly.entity_id
_entity_poly.type
_entity_poly.pdbx_seq_one_letter_code
_entity_poly.pdbx_strand_id
1 'polypeptide(L)'
;EAALELAEAEAEAEAEAEAEVEAEAEAEAEAEAEAEAEAEAEEEEEAESPGPPPAPLLKSVLDDVRVTHVGAVLGVACWSIAGTTLRLAIGRGLLRHGFLTTYSNFGANCVGCYLMGFLEGVAPIHTQIHTFPWIFRSLLVGFCGSLTTFSSWMLDIVDRGTASLAFGELISGLTMPFVFLLWGHDTAALLLAGAVARAAPERRVNLSFSRAGGGGRELHLANIVFVALSVVAAVVIPVAVEAAVHRGLVNLSLIDRRSVVLAPLGAVPRYALSH
;
A
#
# COMPACT_ATOMS: atom_id res chain seq x y z
N GLU A 1 12.48 37.52 34.84
CA GLU A 1 12.06 38.02 33.51
C GLU A 1 12.42 37.04 32.42
N ALA A 2 13.70 36.80 32.10
CA ALA A 2 14.06 35.89 30.99
C ALA A 2 13.48 34.45 31.05
N ALA A 3 13.36 33.86 32.24
CA ALA A 3 12.75 32.52 32.38
C ALA A 3 11.22 32.52 32.29
N LEU A 4 10.58 33.68 32.48
CA LEU A 4 9.13 33.84 32.36
C LEU A 4 8.75 34.08 30.89
N GLU A 5 9.54 34.89 30.17
CA GLU A 5 9.37 35.11 28.73
C GLU A 5 9.57 33.82 27.92
N LEU A 6 10.49 32.94 28.33
CA LEU A 6 10.69 31.66 27.65
C LEU A 6 9.50 30.71 27.84
N ALA A 7 8.88 30.73 29.02
CA ALA A 7 7.72 29.90 29.32
C ALA A 7 6.44 30.39 28.63
N GLU A 8 6.26 31.71 28.49
CA GLU A 8 5.15 32.26 27.69
C GLU A 8 5.32 31.96 26.19
N ALA A 9 6.55 32.04 25.66
CA ALA A 9 6.82 31.72 24.26
C ALA A 9 6.63 30.23 23.92
N GLU A 10 6.98 29.31 24.83
CA GLU A 10 6.73 27.87 24.64
C GLU A 10 5.22 27.54 24.69
N ALA A 11 4.46 28.21 25.56
CA ALA A 11 3.02 28.01 25.66
C ALA A 11 2.23 28.54 24.44
N GLU A 12 2.64 29.67 23.86
CA GLU A 12 2.03 30.18 22.63
C GLU A 12 2.32 29.27 21.43
N ALA A 13 3.54 28.71 21.34
CA ALA A 13 3.91 27.79 20.25
C ALA A 13 3.18 26.44 20.31
N GLU A 14 2.92 25.89 21.51
CA GLU A 14 2.10 24.67 21.67
C GLU A 14 0.64 24.92 21.27
N ALA A 15 0.08 26.10 21.60
CA ALA A 15 -1.30 26.44 21.27
C ALA A 15 -1.54 26.64 19.75
N GLU A 16 -0.57 27.21 19.03
CA GLU A 16 -0.66 27.33 17.57
C GLU A 16 -0.55 25.97 16.85
N ALA A 17 0.27 25.04 17.37
CA ALA A 17 0.42 23.71 16.80
C ALA A 17 -0.81 22.82 16.99
N GLU A 18 -1.52 22.92 18.13
CA GLU A 18 -2.77 22.17 18.35
C GLU A 18 -3.90 22.65 17.44
N ALA A 19 -3.95 23.95 17.11
CA ALA A 19 -5.00 24.52 16.25
C ALA A 19 -4.85 24.13 14.76
N GLU A 20 -3.62 23.96 14.26
CA GLU A 20 -3.41 23.50 12.87
C GLU A 20 -3.81 22.03 12.66
N VAL A 21 -3.64 21.17 13.68
CA VAL A 21 -3.97 19.74 13.60
C VAL A 21 -5.48 19.49 13.62
N GLU A 22 -6.26 20.26 14.37
CA GLU A 22 -7.74 20.14 14.33
C GLU A 22 -8.33 20.59 12.98
N ALA A 23 -7.75 21.61 12.33
CA ALA A 23 -8.23 22.11 11.05
C ALA A 23 -7.99 21.14 9.87
N GLU A 24 -6.88 20.40 9.87
CA GLU A 24 -6.62 19.37 8.85
C GLU A 24 -7.52 18.14 9.00
N ALA A 25 -7.88 17.77 10.24
CA ALA A 25 -8.74 16.62 10.51
C ALA A 25 -10.21 16.84 10.08
N GLU A 26 -10.73 18.06 10.19
CA GLU A 26 -12.09 18.38 9.71
C GLU A 26 -12.18 18.41 8.17
N ALA A 27 -11.11 18.83 7.48
CA ALA A 27 -11.09 18.89 6.02
C ALA A 27 -11.04 17.51 5.34
N GLU A 28 -10.37 16.52 5.94
CA GLU A 28 -10.37 15.14 5.40
C GLU A 28 -11.72 14.44 5.60
N ALA A 29 -12.42 14.71 6.70
CA ALA A 29 -13.74 14.12 6.98
C ALA A 29 -14.84 14.64 6.04
N GLU A 30 -14.80 15.92 5.65
CA GLU A 30 -15.75 16.47 4.67
C GLU A 30 -15.50 15.92 3.24
N ALA A 31 -14.25 15.67 2.87
CA ALA A 31 -13.90 15.12 1.56
C ALA A 31 -14.34 13.64 1.37
N GLU A 32 -14.29 12.81 2.42
CA GLU A 32 -14.81 11.43 2.35
C GLU A 32 -16.35 11.40 2.25
N ALA A 33 -17.05 12.32 2.93
CA ALA A 33 -18.52 12.39 2.91
C ALA A 33 -19.09 12.87 1.57
N GLU A 34 -18.43 13.82 0.90
CA GLU A 34 -18.84 14.27 -0.44
C GLU A 34 -18.60 13.19 -1.52
N ALA A 35 -17.55 12.38 -1.39
CA ALA A 35 -17.25 11.30 -2.33
C ALA A 35 -18.27 10.14 -2.27
N GLU A 36 -18.82 9.84 -1.09
CA GLU A 36 -19.91 8.85 -0.96
C GLU A 36 -21.25 9.39 -1.49
N ALA A 37 -21.53 10.68 -1.31
CA ALA A 37 -22.78 11.31 -1.77
C ALA A 37 -22.85 11.46 -3.31
N GLU A 38 -21.74 11.76 -3.99
CA GLU A 38 -21.72 11.82 -5.46
C GLU A 38 -21.86 10.43 -6.11
N ALA A 39 -21.41 9.37 -5.44
CA ALA A 39 -21.57 8.00 -5.92
C ALA A 39 -23.03 7.51 -5.91
N GLU A 40 -23.84 7.97 -4.95
CA GLU A 40 -25.28 7.66 -4.90
C GLU A 40 -26.09 8.54 -5.88
N ALA A 41 -25.67 9.78 -6.13
CA ALA A 41 -26.36 10.70 -7.04
C ALA A 41 -26.25 10.30 -8.53
N GLU A 42 -25.10 9.73 -8.96
CA GLU A 42 -24.97 9.19 -10.33
C GLU A 42 -25.86 7.94 -10.57
N GLU A 43 -26.34 7.28 -9.52
CA GLU A 43 -27.22 6.10 -9.64
C GLU A 43 -28.70 6.49 -9.85
N GLU A 44 -29.11 7.69 -9.43
CA GLU A 44 -30.50 8.15 -9.56
C GLU A 44 -30.78 9.01 -10.82
N GLU A 45 -29.78 9.67 -11.42
CA GLU A 45 -30.00 10.60 -12.55
C GLU A 45 -30.22 9.90 -13.92
N GLU A 46 -29.97 8.59 -14.05
CA GLU A 46 -30.33 7.83 -15.26
C GLU A 46 -31.83 7.46 -15.34
N ALA A 47 -32.66 7.84 -14.35
CA ALA A 47 -34.05 7.39 -14.27
C ALA A 47 -35.09 8.19 -15.07
N GLU A 48 -34.76 9.36 -15.65
CA GLU A 48 -35.78 10.27 -16.22
C GLU A 48 -35.65 10.59 -17.73
N SER A 49 -35.32 9.59 -18.54
CA SER A 49 -35.58 9.63 -19.99
C SER A 49 -36.25 8.32 -20.43
N PRO A 50 -37.45 8.36 -21.06
CA PRO A 50 -38.09 7.16 -21.60
C PRO A 50 -37.40 6.76 -22.91
N GLY A 51 -36.16 6.29 -22.79
CA GLY A 51 -35.44 5.59 -23.83
C GLY A 51 -35.98 4.16 -24.00
N PRO A 52 -35.70 3.50 -25.13
CA PRO A 52 -36.05 2.10 -25.33
C PRO A 52 -35.50 1.24 -24.17
N PRO A 53 -36.22 0.18 -23.74
CA PRO A 53 -35.83 -0.61 -22.59
C PRO A 53 -34.37 -1.06 -22.74
N PRO A 54 -33.50 -0.80 -21.75
CA PRO A 54 -32.10 -1.17 -21.84
C PRO A 54 -32.02 -2.67 -22.06
N ALA A 55 -31.32 -3.07 -23.12
CA ALA A 55 -31.01 -4.48 -23.34
C ALA A 55 -30.38 -5.04 -22.05
N PRO A 56 -30.73 -6.26 -21.62
CA PRO A 56 -30.22 -6.80 -20.37
C PRO A 56 -28.70 -6.85 -20.44
N LEU A 57 -28.06 -5.93 -19.71
CA LEU A 57 -26.62 -5.95 -19.49
C LEU A 57 -26.31 -7.29 -18.84
N LEU A 58 -25.65 -8.17 -19.60
CA LEU A 58 -25.12 -9.43 -19.10
C LEU A 58 -24.12 -9.07 -18.00
N LYS A 59 -24.56 -9.10 -16.73
CA LYS A 59 -23.70 -8.98 -15.56
C LYS A 59 -22.57 -9.97 -15.73
N SER A 60 -21.34 -9.47 -15.84
CA SER A 60 -20.18 -10.31 -16.02
C SER A 60 -20.03 -11.15 -14.76
N VAL A 61 -19.69 -12.44 -14.90
CA VAL A 61 -19.37 -13.30 -13.73
C VAL A 61 -18.23 -12.69 -12.88
N LEU A 62 -17.42 -11.83 -13.49
CA LEU A 62 -16.32 -11.11 -12.84
C LEU A 62 -16.78 -9.95 -11.94
N ASP A 63 -18.01 -9.45 -12.11
CA ASP A 63 -18.61 -8.42 -11.26
C ASP A 63 -19.22 -9.03 -9.99
N ASP A 64 -19.21 -10.36 -9.86
CA ASP A 64 -19.62 -11.02 -8.63
C ASP A 64 -18.63 -10.69 -7.51
N VAL A 65 -19.16 -10.10 -6.44
CA VAL A 65 -18.43 -9.79 -5.20
C VAL A 65 -17.63 -11.00 -4.72
N ARG A 66 -18.16 -12.22 -4.85
CA ARG A 66 -17.47 -13.46 -4.45
C ARG A 66 -16.24 -13.74 -5.29
N VAL A 67 -16.33 -13.58 -6.61
CA VAL A 67 -15.19 -13.78 -7.52
C VAL A 67 -14.12 -12.75 -7.23
N THR A 68 -14.52 -11.51 -6.96
CA THR A 68 -13.59 -10.45 -6.57
C THR A 68 -12.88 -10.73 -5.26
N HIS A 69 -13.59 -11.25 -4.26
CA HIS A 69 -12.99 -11.64 -2.99
C HIS A 69 -12.02 -12.81 -3.15
N VAL A 70 -12.39 -13.85 -3.92
CA VAL A 70 -11.50 -14.99 -4.17
C VAL A 70 -10.25 -14.56 -4.93
N GLY A 71 -10.41 -13.69 -5.95
CA GLY A 71 -9.30 -13.11 -6.70
C GLY A 71 -8.35 -12.31 -5.80
N ALA A 72 -8.90 -11.46 -4.92
CA ALA A 72 -8.12 -10.70 -3.96
C ALA A 72 -7.40 -11.60 -2.94
N VAL A 73 -8.06 -12.63 -2.38
CA VAL A 73 -7.43 -13.58 -1.45
C VAL A 73 -6.26 -14.30 -2.12
N LEU A 74 -6.44 -14.77 -3.36
CA LEU A 74 -5.39 -15.47 -4.10
C LEU A 74 -4.22 -14.52 -4.41
N GLY A 75 -4.51 -13.29 -4.83
CA GLY A 75 -3.51 -12.28 -5.11
C GLY A 75 -2.74 -11.86 -3.85
N VAL A 76 -3.43 -11.61 -2.73
CA VAL A 76 -2.83 -11.32 -1.42
C VAL A 76 -1.91 -12.46 -0.97
N ALA A 77 -2.37 -13.71 -1.08
CA ALA A 77 -1.55 -14.88 -0.78
C ALA A 77 -0.27 -14.90 -1.62
N CYS A 78 -0.38 -14.72 -2.94
CA CYS A 78 0.77 -14.76 -3.84
C CYS A 78 1.78 -13.64 -3.55
N TRP A 79 1.29 -12.41 -3.38
CA TRP A 79 2.14 -11.24 -3.17
C TRP A 79 2.73 -11.17 -1.75
N SER A 80 2.14 -11.86 -0.77
CA SER A 80 2.73 -12.02 0.56
C SER A 80 4.10 -12.73 0.54
N ILE A 81 4.28 -13.66 -0.39
CA ILE A 81 5.53 -14.40 -0.61
C ILE A 81 6.61 -13.45 -1.12
N ALA A 82 6.27 -12.60 -2.11
CA ALA A 82 7.18 -11.60 -2.64
C ALA A 82 7.56 -10.55 -1.57
N GLY A 83 6.58 -10.05 -0.81
CA GLY A 83 6.81 -9.09 0.28
C GLY A 83 7.74 -9.65 1.35
N THR A 84 7.49 -10.89 1.79
CA THR A 84 8.35 -11.58 2.78
C THR A 84 9.76 -11.83 2.24
N THR A 85 9.88 -12.21 0.96
CA THR A 85 11.19 -12.42 0.32
C THR A 85 11.98 -11.12 0.26
N LEU A 86 11.33 -10.01 -0.12
CA LEU A 86 11.99 -8.70 -0.16
C LEU A 86 12.36 -8.22 1.26
N ARG A 87 11.51 -8.45 2.26
CA ARG A 87 11.82 -8.16 3.67
C ARG A 87 13.11 -8.84 4.11
N LEU A 88 13.26 -10.13 3.80
CA LEU A 88 14.48 -10.90 4.11
C LEU A 88 15.70 -10.42 3.32
N ALA A 89 15.51 -9.96 2.08
CA ALA A 89 16.58 -9.42 1.26
C ALA A 89 17.07 -8.06 1.79
N ILE A 90 16.15 -7.17 2.18
CA ILE A 90 16.46 -5.87 2.80
C ILE A 90 17.20 -6.08 4.11
N GLY A 91 16.69 -6.94 5.00
CA GLY A 91 17.34 -7.23 6.28
C GLY A 91 18.79 -7.67 6.09
N ARG A 92 19.08 -8.53 5.11
CA ARG A 92 20.46 -8.96 4.82
C ARG A 92 21.30 -7.92 4.08
N GLY A 93 20.68 -7.16 3.18
CA GLY A 93 21.37 -6.14 2.38
C GLY A 93 21.84 -4.97 3.24
N LEU A 94 20.98 -4.49 4.14
CA LEU A 94 21.29 -3.38 5.04
C LEU A 94 22.39 -3.76 6.05
N LEU A 95 22.42 -5.01 6.53
CA LEU A 95 23.48 -5.49 7.42
C LEU A 95 24.89 -5.45 6.78
N ARG A 96 25.01 -5.41 5.46
CA ARG A 96 26.32 -5.28 4.79
C ARG A 96 26.88 -3.86 4.83
N HIS A 97 26.03 -2.86 5.04
CA HIS A 97 26.44 -1.46 5.11
C HIS A 97 26.42 -0.99 6.57
N GLY A 98 27.60 -0.95 7.20
CA GLY A 98 27.77 -0.57 8.62
C GLY A 98 27.22 0.80 9.00
N PHE A 99 26.91 1.66 8.02
CA PHE A 99 26.25 2.96 8.25
C PHE A 99 24.77 2.82 8.65
N LEU A 100 24.11 1.72 8.26
CA LEU A 100 22.67 1.52 8.44
C LEU A 100 22.32 0.51 9.54
N THR A 101 23.25 0.20 10.46
CA THR A 101 23.00 -0.77 11.54
C THR A 101 21.82 -0.36 12.41
N THR A 102 21.66 0.94 12.69
CA THR A 102 20.52 1.49 13.45
C THR A 102 19.18 1.30 12.71
N TYR A 103 19.21 1.29 11.38
CA TYR A 103 18.02 1.20 10.52
C TYR A 103 17.72 -0.24 10.07
N SER A 104 18.58 -1.21 10.41
CA SER A 104 18.41 -2.59 9.97
C SER A 104 17.12 -3.24 10.50
N ASN A 105 16.63 -2.79 11.66
CA ASN A 105 15.47 -3.39 12.35
C ASN A 105 14.11 -2.96 11.78
N PHE A 106 14.02 -1.77 11.18
CA PHE A 106 12.77 -1.24 10.63
C PHE A 106 12.89 -0.75 9.18
N GLY A 107 14.03 -0.94 8.52
CA GLY A 107 14.23 -0.51 7.13
C GLY A 107 13.24 -1.16 6.15
N ALA A 108 12.85 -2.41 6.37
CA ALA A 108 11.78 -3.04 5.58
C ALA A 108 10.41 -2.38 5.83
N ASN A 109 10.15 -1.88 7.04
CA ASN A 109 8.93 -1.13 7.37
C ASN A 109 8.91 0.20 6.62
N CYS A 110 10.02 0.95 6.63
CA CYS A 110 10.13 2.20 5.86
C CYS A 110 9.87 1.98 4.36
N VAL A 111 10.49 0.96 3.76
CA VAL A 111 10.29 0.66 2.33
C VAL A 111 8.85 0.23 2.06
N GLY A 112 8.27 -0.61 2.90
CA GLY A 112 6.88 -1.03 2.76
C GLY A 112 5.87 0.11 2.89
N CYS A 113 6.06 1.00 3.88
CA CYS A 113 5.22 2.17 4.06
C CYS A 113 5.37 3.18 2.91
N TYR A 114 6.59 3.41 2.42
CA TYR A 114 6.79 4.23 1.21
C TYR A 114 6.04 3.69 0.01
N LEU A 115 6.12 2.38 -0.24
CA LEU A 115 5.40 1.77 -1.35
C LEU A 115 3.89 1.81 -1.16
N MET A 116 3.41 1.67 0.08
CA MET A 116 1.99 1.80 0.42
C MET A 116 1.48 3.21 0.06
N GLY A 117 2.12 4.26 0.58
CA GLY A 117 1.72 5.64 0.31
C GLY A 117 1.89 6.02 -1.16
N PHE A 118 2.94 5.52 -1.82
CA PHE A 118 3.12 5.70 -3.26
C PHE A 118 1.99 5.07 -4.06
N LEU A 119 1.61 3.83 -3.76
CA LEU A 119 0.51 3.15 -4.45
C LEU A 119 -0.83 3.86 -4.21
N GLU A 120 -1.06 4.32 -2.99
CA GLU A 120 -2.25 5.11 -2.63
C GLU A 120 -2.32 6.43 -3.41
N GLY A 121 -1.20 7.16 -3.52
CA GLY A 121 -1.15 8.41 -4.26
C GLY A 121 -1.17 8.26 -5.79
N VAL A 122 -0.91 7.07 -6.35
CA VAL A 122 -0.90 6.85 -7.82
C VAL A 122 -2.31 6.78 -8.41
N ALA A 123 -3.32 6.36 -7.63
CA ALA A 123 -4.67 6.16 -8.14
C ALA A 123 -5.73 6.61 -7.12
N PRO A 124 -6.81 7.30 -7.54
CA PRO A 124 -7.93 7.65 -6.66
C PRO A 124 -8.55 6.40 -6.02
N ILE A 125 -9.08 6.55 -4.81
CA ILE A 125 -9.74 5.48 -4.04
C ILE A 125 -10.78 4.73 -4.90
N HIS A 126 -11.60 5.47 -5.64
CA HIS A 126 -12.59 4.88 -6.56
C HIS A 126 -11.97 3.93 -7.60
N THR A 127 -10.82 4.29 -8.17
CA THR A 127 -10.10 3.44 -9.14
C THR A 127 -9.54 2.19 -8.46
N GLN A 128 -9.01 2.33 -7.24
CA GLN A 128 -8.45 1.21 -6.50
C GLN A 128 -9.53 0.17 -6.15
N ILE A 129 -10.72 0.63 -5.75
CA ILE A 129 -11.81 -0.24 -5.29
C ILE A 129 -12.58 -0.84 -6.47
N HIS A 130 -12.97 -0.03 -7.46
CA HIS A 130 -13.88 -0.47 -8.52
C HIS A 130 -13.16 -0.95 -9.78
N THR A 131 -12.02 -0.37 -10.12
CA THR A 131 -11.36 -0.66 -11.41
C THR A 131 -10.33 -1.78 -11.29
N PHE A 132 -9.48 -1.72 -10.25
CA PHE A 132 -8.39 -2.69 -10.05
C PHE A 132 -8.34 -3.29 -8.64
N PRO A 133 -9.48 -3.80 -8.10
CA PRO A 133 -9.54 -4.30 -6.73
C PRO A 133 -8.51 -5.39 -6.44
N TRP A 134 -8.26 -6.28 -7.42
CA TRP A 134 -7.36 -7.41 -7.21
C TRP A 134 -5.91 -6.95 -7.11
N ILE A 135 -5.51 -5.98 -7.94
CA ILE A 135 -4.15 -5.47 -7.99
C ILE A 135 -3.83 -4.72 -6.70
N PHE A 136 -4.63 -3.70 -6.37
CA PHE A 136 -4.36 -2.86 -5.20
C PHE A 136 -4.44 -3.65 -3.90
N ARG A 137 -5.44 -4.51 -3.71
CA ARG A 137 -5.52 -5.36 -2.50
C ARG A 137 -4.32 -6.30 -2.39
N SER A 138 -3.87 -6.88 -3.50
CA SER A 138 -2.69 -7.76 -3.49
C SER A 138 -1.40 -7.01 -3.15
N LEU A 139 -1.22 -5.81 -3.69
CA LEU A 139 -0.02 -5.00 -3.46
C LEU A 139 -0.01 -4.36 -2.07
N LEU A 140 -1.12 -3.74 -1.64
CA LEU A 140 -1.20 -3.06 -0.35
C LEU A 140 -1.25 -4.09 0.80
N VAL A 141 -2.23 -5.00 0.78
CA VAL A 141 -2.44 -5.95 1.89
C VAL A 141 -1.47 -7.14 1.82
N GLY A 142 -1.26 -7.70 0.62
CA GLY A 142 -0.38 -8.84 0.44
C GLY A 142 1.10 -8.45 0.50
N PHE A 143 1.56 -7.68 -0.48
CA PHE A 143 2.98 -7.33 -0.60
C PHE A 143 3.46 -6.40 0.50
N CYS A 144 2.92 -5.17 0.59
CA CYS A 144 3.37 -4.18 1.57
C CYS A 144 3.12 -4.69 2.99
N GLY A 145 1.95 -5.29 3.25
CA GLY A 145 1.64 -5.89 4.55
C GLY A 145 2.58 -7.03 4.99
N SER A 146 3.20 -7.76 4.06
CA SER A 146 4.17 -8.82 4.39
C SER A 146 5.63 -8.35 4.35
N LEU A 147 5.87 -7.24 3.65
CA LEU A 147 7.13 -6.51 3.62
C LEU A 147 7.36 -5.77 4.94
N THR A 148 6.30 -5.22 5.53
CA THR A 148 6.33 -4.65 6.88
C THR A 148 6.13 -5.72 7.95
N THR A 149 6.67 -5.49 9.13
CA THR A 149 6.54 -6.39 10.30
C THR A 149 6.56 -5.59 11.59
N PHE A 150 5.53 -5.79 12.41
CA PHE A 150 5.52 -5.29 13.79
C PHE A 150 6.18 -6.30 14.74
N SER A 151 5.88 -7.59 14.59
CA SER A 151 6.34 -8.63 15.54
C SER A 151 7.85 -8.80 15.59
N SER A 152 8.51 -8.93 14.43
CA SER A 152 9.98 -9.08 14.38
C SER A 152 10.68 -7.86 15.00
N TRP A 153 10.22 -6.66 14.65
CA TRP A 153 10.76 -5.41 15.20
C TRP A 153 10.53 -5.28 16.72
N MET A 154 9.36 -5.67 17.22
CA MET A 154 9.11 -5.69 18.67
C MET A 154 10.03 -6.64 19.42
N LEU A 155 10.34 -7.82 18.84
CA LEU A 155 11.31 -8.74 19.43
C LEU A 155 12.71 -8.12 19.48
N ASP A 156 13.11 -7.41 18.40
CA ASP A 156 14.40 -6.72 18.36
C ASP A 156 14.49 -5.61 19.42
N ILE A 157 13.39 -4.89 19.70
CA ILE A 157 13.33 -3.88 20.78
C ILE A 157 13.47 -4.53 22.15
N VAL A 158 12.78 -5.64 22.39
CA VAL A 158 12.79 -6.33 23.69
C VAL A 158 14.17 -6.93 23.99
N ASP A 159 14.94 -7.31 22.96
CA ASP A 159 16.30 -7.85 23.12
C ASP A 159 17.36 -6.77 23.38
N ARG A 160 16.99 -5.48 23.42
CA ARG A 160 17.95 -4.40 23.66
C ARG A 160 18.46 -4.40 25.09
N GLY A 161 19.80 -4.37 25.21
CA GLY A 161 20.50 -4.39 26.49
C GLY A 161 20.34 -3.13 27.36
N THR A 162 19.78 -2.04 26.82
CA THR A 162 19.50 -0.82 27.60
C THR A 162 18.13 -0.22 27.23
N ALA A 163 17.45 0.34 28.23
CA ALA A 163 16.16 1.00 28.04
C ALA A 163 16.25 2.17 27.05
N SER A 164 17.33 2.96 27.08
CA SER A 164 17.51 4.09 26.17
C SER A 164 17.60 3.67 24.69
N LEU A 165 18.29 2.57 24.39
CA LEU A 165 18.32 2.02 23.03
C LEU A 165 16.96 1.47 22.62
N ALA A 166 16.27 0.76 23.52
CA ALA A 166 14.92 0.26 23.28
C ALA A 166 13.95 1.39 22.95
N PHE A 167 13.95 2.48 23.72
CA PHE A 167 13.12 3.66 23.45
C PHE A 167 13.49 4.37 22.15
N GLY A 168 14.78 4.52 21.86
CA GLY A 168 15.22 5.12 20.60
C GLY A 168 14.75 4.32 19.38
N GLU A 169 14.82 2.99 19.44
CA GLU A 169 14.31 2.11 18.38
C GLU A 169 12.79 2.04 18.30
N LEU A 170 12.10 2.13 19.44
CA LEU A 170 10.65 2.22 19.49
C LEU A 170 10.16 3.49 18.80
N ILE A 171 10.71 4.65 19.18
CA ILE A 171 10.32 5.94 18.59
C ILE A 171 10.64 5.96 17.10
N SER A 172 11.89 5.63 16.71
CA SER A 172 12.28 5.66 15.30
C SER A 172 11.52 4.63 14.46
N GLY A 173 11.25 3.44 14.99
CA GLY A 173 10.47 2.41 14.30
C GLY A 173 8.99 2.72 14.16
N LEU A 174 8.44 3.67 14.94
CA LEU A 174 7.08 4.19 14.78
C LEU A 174 7.02 5.40 13.85
N THR A 175 7.94 6.36 14.02
CA THR A 175 7.87 7.64 13.28
C THR A 175 8.41 7.53 11.86
N MET A 176 9.50 6.78 11.64
CA MET A 176 10.11 6.72 10.30
C MET A 176 9.21 6.05 9.26
N PRO A 177 8.50 4.95 9.55
CA PRO A 177 7.56 4.40 8.58
C PRO A 177 6.45 5.38 8.19
N PHE A 178 5.96 6.20 9.13
CA PHE A 178 4.97 7.25 8.83
C PHE A 178 5.54 8.34 7.91
N VAL A 179 6.75 8.83 8.20
CA VAL A 179 7.45 9.79 7.31
C VAL A 179 7.62 9.21 5.90
N PHE A 180 7.97 7.93 5.80
CA PHE A 180 8.12 7.26 4.50
C PHE A 180 6.79 7.07 3.77
N LEU A 181 5.69 6.81 4.50
CA LEU A 181 4.34 6.75 3.94
C LEU A 181 3.98 8.07 3.25
N LEU A 182 4.08 9.18 3.99
CA LEU A 182 3.81 10.53 3.45
C LEU A 182 4.71 10.84 2.27
N TRP A 183 6.01 10.53 2.39
CA TRP A 183 6.95 10.75 1.30
C TRP A 183 6.61 9.95 0.04
N GLY A 184 6.13 8.71 0.19
CA GLY A 184 5.64 7.89 -0.91
C GLY A 184 4.46 8.54 -1.62
N HIS A 185 3.48 8.98 -0.83
CA HIS A 185 2.28 9.66 -1.32
C HIS A 185 2.62 10.95 -2.08
N ASP A 186 3.44 11.82 -1.50
CA ASP A 186 3.89 13.06 -2.14
C ASP A 186 4.67 12.80 -3.43
N THR A 187 5.50 11.74 -3.44
CA THR A 187 6.22 11.36 -4.65
C THR A 187 5.26 10.98 -5.78
N ALA A 188 4.20 10.23 -5.48
CA ALA A 188 3.19 9.87 -6.45
C ALA A 188 2.44 11.11 -6.99
N ALA A 189 2.03 12.01 -6.10
CA ALA A 189 1.37 13.26 -6.47
C ALA A 189 2.25 14.13 -7.38
N LEU A 190 3.54 14.28 -7.05
CA LEU A 190 4.50 15.03 -7.86
C LEU A 190 4.71 14.40 -9.24
N LEU A 191 4.76 13.07 -9.33
CA LEU A 191 4.90 12.37 -10.61
C LEU A 191 3.65 12.55 -11.50
N LEU A 192 2.46 12.47 -10.90
CA LEU A 192 1.20 12.70 -11.61
C LEU A 192 1.08 14.15 -12.09
N ALA A 193 1.36 15.12 -11.22
CA ALA A 193 1.38 16.54 -11.59
C ALA A 193 2.38 16.82 -12.72
N GLY A 194 3.58 16.24 -12.64
CA GLY A 194 4.60 16.35 -13.69
C GLY A 194 4.19 15.68 -15.01
N ALA A 195 3.50 14.55 -14.97
CA ALA A 195 2.97 13.89 -16.17
C ALA A 195 1.89 14.73 -16.85
N VAL A 196 0.95 15.29 -16.07
CA VAL A 196 -0.08 16.21 -16.56
C VAL A 196 0.53 17.46 -17.17
N ALA A 197 1.50 18.09 -16.50
CA ALA A 197 2.20 19.27 -17.01
C ALA A 197 2.92 19.01 -18.34
N ARG A 198 3.52 17.82 -18.52
CA ARG A 198 4.19 17.43 -19.78
C ARG A 198 3.22 17.09 -20.91
N ALA A 199 2.01 16.63 -20.60
CA ALA A 199 0.99 16.34 -21.59
C ALA A 199 0.35 17.63 -22.17
N ALA A 200 0.50 18.77 -21.47
CA ALA A 200 -0.24 20.00 -21.76
C ALA A 200 0.22 20.88 -22.95
N PRO A 201 1.43 20.84 -23.56
CA PRO A 201 1.76 21.87 -24.56
C PRO A 201 1.25 21.62 -25.99
N GLU A 202 1.25 20.39 -26.51
CA GLU A 202 1.16 20.22 -27.98
C GLU A 202 0.10 19.25 -28.52
N ARG A 203 -0.61 18.52 -27.66
CA ARG A 203 -1.69 17.65 -28.12
C ARG A 203 -2.75 17.56 -27.04
N ARG A 204 -3.86 18.29 -27.25
CA ARG A 204 -5.19 17.83 -26.83
C ARG A 204 -5.53 16.54 -27.58
N VAL A 205 -4.71 15.50 -27.44
CA VAL A 205 -5.23 14.14 -27.50
C VAL A 205 -6.00 14.05 -26.22
N ASN A 206 -7.33 14.09 -26.33
CA ASN A 206 -8.22 13.81 -25.23
C ASN A 206 -7.80 12.45 -24.63
N LEU A 207 -6.95 12.50 -23.63
CA LEU A 207 -6.84 11.53 -22.54
C LEU A 207 -8.02 11.76 -21.58
N SER A 208 -9.18 12.14 -22.12
CA SER A 208 -10.37 11.40 -21.72
C SER A 208 -9.99 9.95 -21.96
N PHE A 209 -9.72 9.23 -20.88
CA PHE A 209 -10.03 7.82 -20.80
C PHE A 209 -11.52 7.73 -21.13
N SER A 210 -11.84 7.84 -22.42
CA SER A 210 -13.21 7.85 -22.90
C SER A 210 -13.72 6.49 -22.50
N ARG A 211 -14.53 6.49 -21.44
CA ARG A 211 -15.90 5.97 -21.30
C ARG A 211 -16.53 5.50 -22.63
N ALA A 212 -15.80 4.76 -23.44
CA ALA A 212 -16.19 4.21 -24.72
C ALA A 212 -16.54 2.76 -24.47
N GLY A 213 -17.64 2.52 -23.75
CA GLY A 213 -18.52 1.33 -23.72
C GLY A 213 -17.94 -0.10 -23.78
N GLY A 214 -16.63 -0.29 -23.75
CA GLY A 214 -15.94 -1.56 -24.01
C GLY A 214 -14.76 -1.81 -23.05
N GLY A 215 -14.45 -0.85 -22.17
CA GLY A 215 -13.31 -0.91 -21.25
C GLY A 215 -13.40 -2.00 -20.17
N GLY A 216 -14.60 -2.45 -19.80
CA GLY A 216 -14.76 -3.49 -18.78
C GLY A 216 -14.00 -4.78 -19.11
N ARG A 217 -14.04 -5.23 -20.38
CA ARG A 217 -13.37 -6.48 -20.79
C ARG A 217 -11.84 -6.38 -20.71
N GLU A 218 -11.28 -5.23 -21.06
CA GLU A 218 -9.83 -5.01 -21.00
C GLU A 218 -9.35 -4.90 -19.54
N LEU A 219 -10.11 -4.23 -18.69
CA LEU A 219 -9.85 -4.10 -17.25
C LEU A 219 -9.91 -5.46 -16.54
N HIS A 220 -10.93 -6.28 -16.83
CA HIS A 220 -11.01 -7.64 -16.31
C HIS A 220 -9.86 -8.52 -16.82
N LEU A 221 -9.47 -8.37 -18.09
CA LEU A 221 -8.34 -9.11 -18.63
C LEU A 221 -7.04 -8.74 -17.89
N ALA A 222 -6.82 -7.46 -17.60
CA ALA A 222 -5.67 -7.00 -16.83
C ALA A 222 -5.64 -7.66 -15.42
N ASN A 223 -6.78 -7.70 -14.73
CA ASN A 223 -6.92 -8.36 -13.43
C ASN A 223 -6.65 -9.87 -13.51
N ILE A 224 -7.18 -10.57 -14.52
CA ILE A 224 -6.96 -12.01 -14.72
C ILE A 224 -5.48 -12.30 -15.03
N VAL A 225 -4.88 -11.52 -15.95
CA VAL A 225 -3.46 -11.66 -16.31
C VAL A 225 -2.59 -11.39 -15.08
N PHE A 226 -2.91 -10.37 -14.30
CA PHE A 226 -2.21 -10.06 -13.05
C PHE A 226 -2.26 -11.23 -12.07
N VAL A 227 -3.42 -11.81 -11.82
CA VAL A 227 -3.56 -12.97 -10.92
C VAL A 227 -2.80 -14.19 -11.46
N ALA A 228 -2.91 -14.48 -12.75
CA ALA A 228 -2.17 -15.59 -13.36
C ALA A 228 -0.65 -15.43 -13.21
N LEU A 229 -0.12 -14.23 -13.49
CA LEU A 229 1.29 -13.91 -13.27
C LEU A 229 1.68 -14.01 -11.79
N SER A 230 0.79 -13.58 -10.88
CA SER A 230 1.00 -13.65 -9.44
C SER A 230 1.13 -15.09 -8.96
N VAL A 231 0.28 -16.01 -9.44
CA VAL A 231 0.36 -17.44 -9.12
C VAL A 231 1.66 -18.05 -9.63
N VAL A 232 2.07 -17.71 -10.85
CA VAL A 232 3.37 -18.18 -11.39
C VAL A 232 4.51 -17.67 -10.52
N ALA A 233 4.52 -16.38 -10.18
CA ALA A 233 5.54 -15.78 -9.32
C ALA A 233 5.58 -16.43 -7.92
N ALA A 234 4.42 -16.76 -7.35
CA ALA A 234 4.30 -17.43 -6.05
C ALA A 234 4.96 -18.82 -6.02
N VAL A 235 5.07 -19.50 -7.16
CA VAL A 235 5.80 -20.77 -7.28
C VAL A 235 7.28 -20.53 -7.62
N VAL A 236 7.56 -19.62 -8.55
CA VAL A 236 8.92 -19.33 -9.03
C VAL A 236 9.79 -18.74 -7.92
N ILE A 237 9.27 -17.84 -7.09
CA ILE A 237 10.03 -17.16 -6.04
C ILE A 237 10.59 -18.17 -5.01
N PRO A 238 9.79 -19.03 -4.35
CA PRO A 238 10.33 -20.02 -3.42
C PRO A 238 11.32 -20.98 -4.07
N VAL A 239 11.05 -21.44 -5.30
CA VAL A 239 11.95 -22.33 -6.04
C VAL A 239 13.28 -21.64 -6.34
N ALA A 240 13.24 -20.37 -6.76
CA ALA A 240 14.44 -19.57 -7.02
C ALA A 240 15.25 -19.34 -5.73
N VAL A 241 14.57 -19.08 -4.61
CA VAL A 241 15.19 -18.94 -3.28
C VAL A 241 15.91 -20.24 -2.87
N GLU A 242 15.25 -21.39 -2.97
CA GLU A 242 15.88 -22.69 -2.65
C GLU A 242 17.04 -23.03 -3.60
N ALA A 243 16.88 -22.76 -4.91
CA ALA A 243 17.94 -22.96 -5.88
C ALA A 243 19.17 -22.06 -5.60
N ALA A 244 18.95 -20.81 -5.19
CA ALA A 244 20.02 -19.89 -4.81
C ALA A 244 20.77 -20.36 -3.56
N VAL A 245 20.05 -20.91 -2.58
CA VAL A 245 20.63 -21.47 -1.36
C VAL A 245 21.44 -22.73 -1.66
N HIS A 246 20.90 -23.66 -2.47
CA HIS A 246 21.60 -24.88 -2.87
C HIS A 246 22.88 -24.60 -3.68
N ARG A 247 22.89 -23.51 -4.46
CA ARG A 247 24.08 -23.05 -5.21
C ARG A 247 25.08 -22.27 -4.35
N GLY A 248 24.80 -22.04 -3.07
CA GLY A 248 25.65 -21.26 -2.18
C GLY A 248 25.69 -19.76 -2.51
N LEU A 249 24.73 -19.25 -3.30
CA LEU A 249 24.65 -17.83 -3.64
C LEU A 249 24.14 -16.99 -2.47
N VAL A 250 23.29 -17.58 -1.63
CA VAL A 250 22.68 -16.94 -0.47
C VAL A 250 22.71 -17.88 0.73
N ASN A 251 23.11 -17.38 1.89
CA ASN A 251 23.04 -18.12 3.15
C ASN A 251 21.74 -17.78 3.89
N LEU A 252 20.71 -18.60 3.71
CA LEU A 252 19.40 -18.47 4.37
C LEU A 252 19.22 -19.57 5.42
N SER A 253 18.75 -19.20 6.60
CA SER A 253 18.34 -20.18 7.60
C SER A 253 17.14 -20.99 7.09
N LEU A 254 16.94 -22.21 7.61
CA LEU A 254 15.75 -23.00 7.30
C LEU A 254 14.46 -22.26 7.72
N ILE A 255 14.53 -21.48 8.80
CA ILE A 255 13.40 -20.72 9.33
C ILE A 255 13.00 -19.60 8.34
N ASP A 256 13.98 -18.89 7.79
CA ASP A 256 13.73 -17.83 6.80
C ASP A 256 13.14 -18.37 5.50
N ARG A 257 13.60 -19.55 5.06
CA ARG A 257 13.04 -20.21 3.87
C ARG A 257 11.59 -20.62 4.09
N ARG A 258 11.29 -21.17 5.27
CA ARG A 258 9.92 -21.54 5.65
C ARG A 258 9.01 -20.32 5.81
N SER A 259 9.52 -19.21 6.35
CA SER A 259 8.70 -18.00 6.52
C SER A 259 8.19 -17.44 5.20
N VAL A 260 8.97 -17.55 4.11
CA VAL A 260 8.53 -17.19 2.75
C VAL A 260 7.33 -18.04 2.29
N VAL A 261 7.40 -19.36 2.48
CA VAL A 261 6.32 -20.28 2.06
C VAL A 261 5.08 -20.14 2.96
N LEU A 262 5.28 -19.82 4.23
CA LEU A 262 4.21 -19.64 5.22
C LEU A 262 3.62 -18.23 5.23
N ALA A 263 4.17 -17.29 4.45
CA ALA A 263 3.69 -15.90 4.39
C ALA A 263 2.17 -15.77 4.14
N PRO A 264 1.53 -16.59 3.27
CA PRO A 264 0.10 -16.51 3.06
C PRO A 264 -0.75 -16.76 4.31
N LEU A 265 -0.25 -17.57 5.26
CA LEU A 265 -0.98 -17.89 6.50
C LEU A 265 -1.17 -16.68 7.41
N GLY A 266 -0.32 -15.65 7.29
CA GLY A 266 -0.50 -14.39 8.01
C GLY A 266 -1.27 -13.35 7.20
N ALA A 267 -1.04 -13.28 5.89
CA ALA A 267 -1.61 -12.25 5.03
C ALA A 267 -3.11 -12.48 4.73
N VAL A 268 -3.53 -13.73 4.49
CA VAL A 268 -4.92 -14.04 4.16
C VAL A 268 -5.88 -13.77 5.32
N PRO A 269 -5.59 -14.18 6.57
CA PRO A 269 -6.44 -13.80 7.70
C PRO A 269 -6.51 -12.30 7.91
N ARG A 270 -5.40 -11.57 7.72
CA ARG A 270 -5.41 -10.10 7.81
C ARG A 270 -6.36 -9.47 6.80
N TYR A 271 -6.32 -9.93 5.55
CA TYR A 271 -7.27 -9.50 4.51
C TYR A 271 -8.72 -9.85 4.88
N ALA A 272 -8.95 -11.05 5.41
CA ALA A 272 -10.29 -11.50 5.79
C ALA A 272 -10.87 -10.75 7.01
N LEU A 273 -10.02 -10.12 7.83
CA LEU A 273 -10.44 -9.31 8.98
C LEU A 273 -10.66 -7.84 8.64
N SER A 274 -10.20 -7.38 7.46
CA SER A 274 -10.40 -6.00 7.00
C SER A 274 -11.64 -5.81 6.13
N HIS A 275 -12.42 -6.88 5.89
CA HIS A 275 -13.67 -6.91 5.12
C HIS A 275 -14.76 -7.56 5.98
#